data_AF-A0A0D2LV90-F1
#
_entry.id   AF-A0A0D2LV90-F1
#
_cell.length_a   1.000
_cell.length_b   1.000
_cell.length_c   1.000
_cell.angle_alpha   90.00
_cell.angle_beta   90.00
_cell.angle_gamma   90.00
#
_symmetry.space_group_name_H-M   'P 1'
#
loop_
_entity.id
_entity.type
_entity.pdbx_description
1 polymer ?
#
loop_
_entity_poly.entity_id
_entity_poly.type
_entity_poly.pdbx_seq_one_letter_code
_entity_poly.pdbx_strand_id
1 'polypeptide(L)' 'IRNFALQRKLAIISAHDSILAARVKQTKDANKHRRPAPFEEGDLVYLSTKNILFPAGLARILIPKFVGPYKILR' A
#
# COMPACT_ATOMS: atom_id res chain seq x y z
N ILE A 1 2.90 -34.87 -33.36
CA ILE A 1 3.71 -33.67 -33.03
C ILE A 1 2.83 -32.40 -32.86
N ARG A 2 1.91 -32.08 -33.78
CA ARG A 2 1.03 -30.88 -33.70
C ARG A 2 0.19 -30.74 -32.42
N ASN A 3 -0.44 -31.81 -31.95
CA ASN A 3 -1.27 -31.77 -30.75
C ASN A 3 -0.48 -31.44 -29.48
N PHE A 4 0.75 -31.93 -29.37
CA PHE A 4 1.59 -31.65 -28.19
C PHE A 4 1.94 -30.16 -28.08
N ALA A 5 2.31 -29.54 -29.20
CA ALA A 5 2.59 -28.11 -29.25
C ALA A 5 1.35 -27.26 -28.90
N LEU A 6 0.18 -27.66 -29.40
CA LEU A 6 -1.09 -26.99 -29.10
C LEU A 6 -1.45 -27.09 -27.61
N GLN A 7 -1.37 -28.28 -27.02
CA GLN A 7 -1.65 -28.53 -25.61
C GLN A 7 -0.74 -27.69 -24.70
N ARG A 8 0.56 -27.62 -25.03
CA ARG A 8 1.51 -26.83 -24.23
C ARG A 8 1.25 -25.32 -24.35
N LYS A 9 0.86 -24.83 -25.53
CA LYS A 9 0.44 -23.43 -25.72
C LYS A 9 -0.80 -23.10 -24.89
N LEU A 10 -1.81 -23.96 -24.91
CA LEU A 10 -3.03 -23.79 -24.13
C LEU A 10 -2.76 -23.81 -22.62
N ALA A 11 -1.89 -24.71 -22.15
CA ALA A 11 -1.49 -24.77 -20.76
C ALA A 11 -0.80 -23.47 -20.28
N ILE A 12 0.05 -22.88 -21.12
CA ILE A 12 0.68 -21.59 -20.83
C ILE A 12 -0.36 -20.47 -20.73
N ILE A 13 -1.29 -20.39 -21.68
CA ILE A 13 -2.37 -19.38 -21.68
C ILE A 13 -3.23 -19.53 -20.41
N SER A 14 -3.66 -20.76 -20.10
CA SER A 14 -4.42 -21.08 -18.89
C SER A 14 -3.69 -20.68 -17.60
N ALA A 15 -2.38 -20.94 -17.53
CA ALA A 15 -1.57 -20.54 -16.39
C ALA A 15 -1.51 -19.02 -16.25
N HIS A 16 -1.35 -18.28 -17.35
CA HIS A 16 -1.37 -16.82 -17.33
C HIS A 16 -2.72 -16.26 -16.87
N ASP A 17 -3.82 -16.77 -17.38
CA ASP A 17 -5.17 -16.35 -16.98
C ASP A 17 -5.40 -16.58 -15.48
N SER A 18 -4.93 -17.72 -14.97
CA SER A 18 -5.00 -18.06 -13.54
C SER A 18 -4.20 -17.06 -12.68
N ILE A 19 -3.00 -16.68 -13.13
CA ILE A 19 -2.17 -15.67 -12.44
C ILE A 19 -2.87 -14.30 -12.45
N LEU A 20 -3.44 -13.90 -13.59
CA LEU A 20 -4.15 -12.62 -13.69
C LEU A 20 -5.37 -12.57 -12.77
N ALA A 21 -6.19 -13.63 -12.76
CA ALA A 21 -7.33 -13.75 -11.86
C ALA A 21 -6.91 -13.67 -10.38
N ALA A 22 -5.81 -14.35 -10.01
CA ALA A 22 -5.26 -14.29 -8.67
C ALA A 22 -4.82 -12.87 -8.27
N ARG A 23 -4.14 -12.15 -9.18
CA ARG A 23 -3.72 -10.75 -8.94
C ARG A 23 -4.89 -9.81 -8.73
N VAL A 24 -5.95 -9.94 -9.53
CA VAL A 24 -7.18 -9.14 -9.36
C VAL A 24 -7.80 -9.39 -7.99
N LYS A 25 -7.89 -10.66 -7.57
CA LYS A 25 -8.42 -11.02 -6.25
C LYS A 25 -7.57 -10.44 -5.11
N GLN A 26 -6.25 -10.63 -5.16
CA GLN A 26 -5.33 -10.07 -4.17
C GLN A 26 -5.43 -8.54 -4.07
N THR A 27 -5.56 -7.87 -5.21
CA THR A 27 -5.71 -6.41 -5.27
C THR A 27 -7.02 -5.97 -4.62
N LYS A 28 -8.12 -6.67 -4.92
CA LYS A 28 -9.43 -6.41 -4.30
C LYS A 28 -9.39 -6.63 -2.79
N ASP A 29 -8.81 -7.73 -2.33
CA ASP A 29 -8.71 -8.07 -0.91
C ASP A 29 -7.82 -7.06 -0.15
N ALA A 30 -6.67 -6.70 -0.73
CA ALA A 30 -5.78 -5.67 -0.16
C ALA A 30 -6.45 -4.30 -0.09
N ASN A 31 -7.29 -3.96 -1.08
CA ASN A 31 -8.01 -2.69 -1.13
C ASN A 31 -9.32 -2.70 -0.32
N LYS A 32 -9.85 -3.86 0.07
CA LYS A 32 -11.17 -4.00 0.72
C LYS A 32 -11.32 -3.15 1.98
N HIS A 33 -10.24 -2.97 2.73
CA HIS A 33 -10.23 -2.20 3.98
C HIS A 33 -9.48 -0.87 3.87
N ARG A 34 -9.02 -0.49 2.67
CA ARG A 34 -8.45 0.83 2.45
C ARG A 34 -9.57 1.86 2.56
N ARG A 35 -9.41 2.80 3.48
CA ARG A 35 -10.28 3.97 3.59
C ARG A 35 -9.63 5.11 2.84
N PRO A 36 -10.37 5.90 2.05
CA PRO A 36 -9.85 7.16 1.55
C PRO A 36 -9.45 8.02 2.76
N ALA A 37 -8.29 8.67 2.68
CA ALA A 37 -7.85 9.57 3.72
C ALA A 37 -8.70 10.85 3.63
N PRO A 38 -9.51 11.20 4.65
CA PRO A 38 -10.48 12.28 4.58
C PRO A 38 -9.85 13.65 4.86
N PHE A 39 -8.58 13.85 4.49
CA PHE A 39 -7.84 15.07 4.82
C PHE A 39 -7.86 16.03 3.65
N GLU A 40 -8.21 17.28 3.92
CA GLU A 40 -8.23 18.36 2.94
C GLU A 40 -7.16 19.42 3.23
N GLU A 41 -6.86 20.25 2.22
CA GLU A 41 -5.99 21.41 2.41
C GLU A 41 -6.56 22.32 3.50
N GLY A 42 -5.73 22.66 4.48
CA GLY A 42 -6.13 23.48 5.61
C GLY A 42 -6.56 22.72 6.87
N ASP A 43 -6.73 21.40 6.81
CA ASP A 43 -6.97 20.58 7.99
C ASP A 43 -5.76 20.57 8.94
N LEU A 44 -6.05 20.48 10.23
CA LEU A 44 -5.07 20.32 11.29
C LEU A 44 -4.90 18.84 11.64
N VAL A 45 -3.74 18.27 11.31
CA VAL A 45 -3.46 16.84 11.47
C VAL A 45 -2.26 16.57 12.37
N TYR A 46 -2.33 15.46 13.09
CA TYR A 46 -1.23 14.93 13.89
C TYR A 46 -0.32 14.05 13.03
N LEU A 47 0.99 14.34 13.03
CA LEU A 47 1.98 13.57 12.26
C LEU A 47 2.63 12.48 13.11
N SER A 48 2.81 11.31 12.53
CA SER A 48 3.49 10.19 13.18
C SER A 48 5.00 10.42 13.26
N THR A 49 5.58 10.24 14.45
CA THR A 49 7.01 10.44 14.71
C THR A 49 7.91 9.31 14.23
N LYS A 50 7.32 8.23 13.69
CA LYS A 50 8.05 7.02 13.26
C LYS A 50 9.17 7.31 12.26
N ASN A 51 8.93 8.23 11.33
CA ASN A 51 9.84 8.56 10.23
C ASN A 51 10.37 10.01 10.30
N ILE A 52 10.27 10.66 11.46
CA ILE A 52 10.72 12.05 11.65
C ILE A 52 12.04 12.04 12.42
N LEU A 53 12.99 12.86 11.98
CA LEU A 53 14.23 13.13 12.69
C LEU A 53 13.99 14.19 13.75
N PHE A 54 14.30 13.88 15.00
CA PHE A 54 14.26 14.83 16.11
C PHE A 54 15.66 15.37 16.39
N PRO A 55 15.77 16.59 16.94
CA PRO A 55 17.05 17.15 17.35
C PRO A 55 17.82 16.19 18.26
N ALA A 56 19.15 16.17 18.13
CA ALA A 56 20.01 15.36 18.97
C ALA A 56 19.81 15.73 20.45
N GLY A 57 19.71 14.71 21.31
CA GLY A 57 19.52 14.88 22.76
C GLY A 57 18.16 14.46 23.29
N LEU A 58 17.15 14.21 22.44
CA LEU A 58 15.91 13.55 22.87
C LEU A 58 16.05 12.02 22.80
N ALA A 59 15.79 11.35 23.93
CA ALA A 59 15.67 9.91 23.94
C ALA A 59 14.41 9.48 23.16
N ARG A 60 14.56 8.50 22.27
CA ARG A 60 13.47 8.02 21.39
C ARG A 60 12.23 7.53 22.14
N ILE A 61 12.42 7.07 23.38
CA ILE A 61 11.35 6.63 24.28
C ILE A 61 10.47 7.78 24.80
N LEU A 62 11.02 9.00 24.85
CA LEU A 62 10.32 10.20 25.35
C LEU A 62 9.63 10.99 24.23
N ILE A 63 9.79 10.55 22.98
CA ILE A 63 9.16 11.20 21.83
C ILE A 63 7.70 10.72 21.76
N PRO A 64 6.71 11.62 21.77
CA PRO A 64 5.32 11.22 21.62
C PRO A 64 5.11 10.54 20.26
N LYS A 65 4.18 9.58 20.18
CA LYS A 65 3.90 8.86 18.93
C LYS A 65 3.41 9.78 17.81
N PHE A 66 2.76 10.88 18.19
CA PHE A 66 2.24 11.87 17.27
C PHE A 66 2.63 13.28 17.75
N VAL A 67 2.93 14.17 16.80
CA VAL A 67 3.32 15.56 17.07
C VAL A 67 2.40 16.53 16.33
N GLY A 68 2.10 17.63 17.03
CA GLY A 68 1.42 18.83 16.54
C GLY A 68 0.00 18.64 16.00
N PRO A 69 -0.80 19.70 15.94
CA PRO A 69 -1.69 19.89 14.80
C PRO A 69 -0.92 20.69 13.74
N TYR A 70 -0.56 20.04 12.64
CA TYR A 70 0.03 20.70 11.47
C TYR A 70 -1.03 20.98 10.43
N LYS A 71 -0.99 22.16 9.82
CA LYS A 71 -1.88 22.52 8.72
C LYS A 71 -1.39 21.85 7.43
N ILE A 72 -2.28 21.15 6.73
CA ILE A 72 -1.97 20.62 5.39
C ILE A 72 -1.87 21.79 4.42
N LEU A 73 -0.72 21.89 3.75
CA LEU A 73 -0.46 22.86 2.69
C LEU A 73 -0.59 22.17 1.32
N ARG A 74 -0.85 22.98 0.29
CA ARG A 74 -0.98 22.56 -1.11
C ARG A 74 0.37 22.28 -1.77
#